data_AF-A0A4D5RVX0-F1
#
_entry.id   AF-A0A4D5RVX0-F1
#
_cell.length_a   1.000
_cell.length_b   1.000
_cell.length_c   1.000
_cell.angle_alpha   90.00
_cell.angle_beta   90.00
_cell.angle_gamma   90.00
#
_symmetry.space_group_name_H-M   'P 1'
#
loop_
_entity.id
_entity.type
_entity.pdbx_description
1 polymer ?
#
loop_
_entity_poly.entity_id
_entity_poly.type
_entity_poly.pdbx_seq_one_letter_code
_entity_poly.pdbx_strand_id
1 'polypeptide(L)'
;HCYYRGRALFDPSRKVEKRERLTAEEEDKVFELYATLGPQWMEIGRRMGKYAATVRAAVRNNKMKEKFIGKWSKNEVALLEEAIRAQVGDDLEDISKVCWKKVASHVGTRTVAQCKHRWYVTQRMRPAKEKKLRHKWNDNNSVHLIHVLYHKKFSSDFHVDWKTLLNEEFPWASSPQYLRRAWRNVVDHVPRHVPPDYKERIKFLYHTFIPILLTKKGSTKTLEDAIMLSKVNTVDHNRKKTSV
;
A
#
# COMPACT_ATOMS: atom_id res chain seq x y z
N HIS A 1 0.56 -30.86 1.02
CA HIS A 1 1.57 -29.77 1.05
C HIS A 1 3.02 -30.29 1.03
N CYS A 2 3.35 -31.35 1.77
CA CYS A 2 4.70 -31.93 1.81
C CYS A 2 5.17 -32.55 0.49
N TYR A 3 4.28 -33.23 -0.25
CA TYR A 3 4.59 -33.82 -1.57
C TYR A 3 5.09 -32.80 -2.61
N TYR A 4 4.36 -31.71 -2.80
CA TYR A 4 4.76 -30.64 -3.75
C TYR A 4 6.06 -29.95 -3.35
N ARG A 5 6.30 -29.78 -2.03
CA ARG A 5 7.56 -29.23 -1.52
C ARG A 5 8.72 -30.19 -1.74
N GLY A 6 8.53 -31.48 -1.47
CA GLY A 6 9.52 -32.52 -1.71
C GLY A 6 9.93 -32.59 -3.18
N ARG A 7 8.96 -32.68 -4.09
CA ARG A 7 9.23 -32.69 -5.54
C ARG A 7 9.99 -31.44 -6.00
N ALA A 8 9.67 -30.27 -5.46
CA ALA A 8 10.38 -29.03 -5.77
C ALA A 8 11.76 -28.92 -5.10
N LEU A 9 12.00 -29.61 -3.98
CA LEU A 9 13.27 -29.65 -3.25
C LEU A 9 14.27 -30.61 -3.88
N PHE A 10 13.79 -31.76 -4.33
CA PHE A 10 14.61 -32.86 -4.87
C PHE A 10 14.54 -32.97 -6.39
N ASP A 11 14.12 -31.92 -7.10
CA ASP A 11 14.12 -31.91 -8.56
C ASP A 11 15.58 -31.96 -9.07
N PRO A 12 15.95 -32.93 -9.93
CA PRO A 12 17.32 -33.06 -10.44
C PRO A 12 17.84 -31.81 -11.17
N SER A 13 16.94 -31.02 -11.74
CA SER A 13 17.28 -29.79 -12.46
C SER A 13 17.42 -28.57 -11.53
N ARG A 14 17.10 -28.70 -10.24
CA ARG A 14 17.22 -27.63 -9.25
C ARG A 14 18.64 -27.57 -8.70
N LYS A 15 19.41 -26.59 -9.16
CA LYS A 15 20.72 -26.26 -8.59
C LYS A 15 20.54 -25.49 -7.27
N VAL A 16 20.98 -26.08 -6.15
CA VAL A 16 20.74 -25.57 -4.78
C VAL A 16 21.60 -24.34 -4.46
N GLU A 17 22.82 -24.28 -5.01
CA GLU A 17 23.83 -23.29 -4.63
C GLU A 17 23.67 -21.93 -5.34
N LYS A 18 23.05 -21.89 -6.53
CA LYS A 18 22.89 -20.64 -7.30
C LYS A 18 21.60 -20.68 -8.12
N ARG A 19 20.72 -19.69 -7.92
CA ARG A 19 19.62 -19.44 -8.86
C ARG A 19 20.21 -18.93 -10.17
N GLU A 20 20.37 -19.82 -11.13
CA GLU A 20 20.73 -19.44 -12.49
C GLU A 20 19.65 -18.52 -13.08
N ARG A 21 20.06 -17.33 -13.52
CA ARG A 21 19.26 -16.48 -14.38
C ARG A 21 19.40 -16.98 -15.81
N LEU A 22 18.33 -16.89 -16.59
CA LEU A 22 18.37 -17.21 -18.01
C LEU A 22 19.07 -16.07 -18.76
N THR A 23 19.86 -16.39 -19.78
CA THR A 23 20.40 -15.40 -20.73
C THR A 23 19.28 -14.88 -21.65
N ALA A 24 19.50 -13.77 -22.35
CA ALA A 24 18.50 -13.21 -23.27
C ALA A 24 18.09 -14.20 -24.38
N GLU A 25 19.03 -15.01 -24.87
CA GLU A 25 18.81 -16.05 -25.89
C GLU A 25 18.00 -17.23 -25.33
N GLU A 26 18.33 -17.68 -24.11
CA GLU A 26 17.57 -18.73 -23.42
C GLU A 26 16.14 -18.27 -23.12
N GLU A 27 15.98 -16.98 -22.83
CA GLU A 27 14.71 -16.31 -22.60
C GLU A 27 13.83 -16.27 -23.86
N ASP A 28 14.40 -15.96 -25.02
CA ASP A 28 13.67 -15.96 -26.30
C ASP A 28 13.21 -17.37 -26.69
N LYS A 29 14.09 -18.38 -26.49
CA LYS A 29 13.75 -19.80 -26.71
C LYS A 29 12.64 -20.30 -25.79
N VAL A 30 12.61 -19.84 -24.54
CA VAL A 30 11.51 -20.14 -23.61
C VAL A 30 10.17 -19.61 -24.14
N PHE A 31 10.16 -18.45 -24.82
CA PHE A 31 8.93 -17.90 -25.39
C PHE A 31 8.46 -18.65 -26.64
N GLU A 32 9.36 -19.05 -27.52
CA GLU A 32 9.02 -19.88 -28.68
C GLU A 32 8.37 -21.20 -28.23
N LEU A 33 8.95 -21.84 -27.21
CA LEU A 33 8.40 -23.05 -26.62
C LEU A 33 7.06 -22.78 -25.90
N TYR A 34 6.89 -21.63 -25.26
CA TYR A 34 5.64 -21.25 -24.64
C TYR A 34 4.53 -20.95 -25.67
N ALA A 35 4.87 -20.34 -26.80
CA ALA A 35 3.93 -20.04 -27.89
C ALA A 35 3.37 -21.33 -28.52
N THR A 36 4.19 -22.39 -28.58
CA THR A 36 3.80 -23.69 -29.15
C THR A 36 3.13 -24.61 -28.13
N LEU A 37 3.63 -24.67 -26.89
CA LEU A 37 3.21 -25.67 -25.88
C LEU A 37 2.26 -25.11 -24.81
N GLY A 38 2.13 -23.78 -24.70
CA GLY A 38 1.40 -23.13 -23.61
C GLY A 38 2.07 -23.29 -22.23
N PRO A 39 1.33 -23.22 -21.11
CA PRO A 39 1.89 -23.17 -19.75
C PRO A 39 2.37 -24.53 -19.19
N GLN A 40 3.00 -25.35 -20.03
CA GLN A 40 3.55 -26.66 -19.68
C GLN A 40 4.99 -26.54 -19.14
N TRP A 41 5.14 -25.91 -17.98
CA TRP A 41 6.45 -25.51 -17.43
C TRP A 41 7.44 -26.65 -17.22
N MET A 42 6.96 -27.85 -16.88
CA MET A 42 7.81 -29.03 -16.70
C MET A 42 8.45 -29.45 -18.02
N GLU A 43 7.67 -29.43 -19.09
CA GLU A 43 8.11 -29.87 -20.41
C GLU A 43 9.01 -28.81 -21.07
N ILE A 44 8.69 -27.52 -20.90
CA ILE A 44 9.55 -26.43 -21.35
C ILE A 44 10.88 -26.47 -20.57
N GLY A 45 10.84 -26.66 -19.25
CA GLY A 45 12.03 -26.84 -18.42
C GLY A 45 12.90 -28.01 -18.88
N ARG A 46 12.29 -29.16 -19.16
CA ARG A 46 12.97 -30.34 -19.69
C ARG A 46 13.66 -30.06 -21.03
N ARG A 47 12.98 -29.43 -21.98
CA ARG A 47 13.54 -29.05 -23.29
C ARG A 47 14.66 -28.02 -23.19
N MET A 48 14.62 -27.15 -22.18
CA MET A 48 15.63 -26.14 -21.91
C MET A 48 16.79 -26.66 -21.04
N GLY A 49 16.68 -27.86 -20.45
CA GLY A 49 17.61 -28.33 -19.42
C GLY A 49 17.61 -27.45 -18.16
N LYS A 50 16.49 -26.78 -17.87
CA LYS A 50 16.36 -25.80 -16.79
C LYS A 50 15.22 -26.16 -15.86
N TYR A 51 15.36 -25.78 -14.59
CA TYR A 51 14.30 -26.01 -13.62
C TYR A 51 13.00 -25.30 -14.02
N ALA A 52 11.88 -26.03 -13.97
CA ALA A 52 10.57 -25.55 -14.40
C ALA A 52 10.14 -24.26 -13.69
N ALA A 53 10.49 -24.10 -12.40
CA ALA A 53 10.20 -22.87 -11.67
C ALA A 53 11.03 -21.67 -12.16
N THR A 54 12.25 -21.90 -12.65
CA THR A 54 13.12 -20.86 -13.24
C THR A 54 12.54 -20.39 -14.57
N VAL A 55 12.11 -21.31 -15.44
CA VAL A 55 11.44 -21.01 -16.71
C VAL A 55 10.14 -20.24 -16.46
N ARG A 56 9.29 -20.71 -15.55
CA ARG A 56 8.05 -20.04 -15.16
C ARG A 56 8.32 -18.65 -14.60
N ALA A 57 9.36 -18.52 -13.77
CA ALA A 57 9.77 -17.23 -13.23
C ALA A 57 10.25 -16.30 -14.33
N ALA A 58 11.02 -16.78 -15.31
CA ALA A 58 11.45 -16.00 -16.46
C ALA A 58 10.26 -15.54 -17.29
N VAL A 59 9.34 -16.40 -17.75
CA VAL A 59 8.15 -15.94 -18.50
C VAL A 59 7.31 -14.93 -17.70
N ARG A 60 7.15 -15.14 -16.38
CA ARG A 60 6.49 -14.17 -15.50
C ARG A 60 7.28 -12.85 -15.37
N ASN A 61 8.60 -12.90 -15.52
CA ASN A 61 9.50 -11.79 -15.24
C ASN A 61 10.09 -11.10 -16.48
N ASN A 62 9.96 -11.65 -17.67
CA ASN A 62 10.73 -11.32 -18.89
C ASN A 62 9.99 -10.33 -19.83
N LYS A 63 10.76 -9.62 -20.68
CA LYS A 63 10.57 -8.69 -21.83
C LYS A 63 9.21 -8.06 -22.20
N MET A 64 8.08 -8.53 -21.66
CA MET A 64 6.96 -7.63 -21.38
C MET A 64 7.42 -6.52 -20.40
N LYS A 65 8.35 -6.82 -19.49
CA LYS A 65 8.86 -5.82 -18.54
C LYS A 65 9.66 -4.68 -19.17
N GLU A 66 10.38 -4.83 -20.28
CA GLU A 66 11.07 -3.68 -20.90
C GLU A 66 10.08 -2.62 -21.41
N LYS A 67 8.91 -3.05 -21.95
CA LYS A 67 7.80 -2.13 -22.25
C LYS A 67 7.20 -1.47 -21.00
N PHE A 68 7.42 -2.05 -19.81
CA PHE A 68 6.73 -1.71 -18.57
C PHE A 68 7.67 -1.16 -17.48
N ILE A 69 8.95 -0.93 -17.78
CA ILE A 69 9.95 -0.34 -16.88
C ILE A 69 10.16 1.11 -17.31
N GLY A 70 9.79 2.03 -16.44
CA GLY A 70 9.86 3.47 -16.71
C GLY A 70 8.89 4.25 -15.84
N LYS A 71 9.09 5.58 -15.75
CA LYS A 71 8.15 6.49 -15.09
C LYS A 71 6.77 6.35 -15.75
N TRP A 72 5.71 6.46 -14.96
CA TRP A 72 4.34 6.49 -15.49
C TRP A 72 4.13 7.78 -16.27
N SER A 73 3.78 7.67 -17.55
CA SER A 73 3.38 8.83 -18.34
C SER A 73 2.00 9.33 -17.91
N LYS A 74 1.66 10.58 -18.26
CA LYS A 74 0.32 11.14 -17.98
C LYS A 74 -0.78 10.32 -18.66
N ASN A 75 -0.52 9.84 -19.88
CA ASN A 75 -1.47 9.03 -20.66
C ASN A 75 -1.72 7.67 -20.01
N GLU A 76 -0.66 7.00 -19.54
CA GLU A 76 -0.80 5.71 -18.83
C GLU A 76 -1.62 5.86 -17.54
N VAL A 77 -1.45 6.99 -16.83
CA VAL A 77 -2.26 7.29 -15.65
C VAL A 77 -3.71 7.54 -16.04
N ALA A 78 -3.98 8.31 -17.10
CA ALA A 78 -5.34 8.57 -17.56
C ALA A 78 -6.08 7.28 -17.95
N LEU A 79 -5.44 6.41 -18.74
CA LEU A 79 -5.98 5.10 -19.12
C LEU A 79 -6.23 4.19 -17.91
N LEU A 80 -5.35 4.24 -16.91
CA LEU A 80 -5.54 3.51 -15.66
C LEU A 80 -6.79 3.99 -14.93
N GLU A 81 -7.00 5.31 -14.84
CA GLU A 81 -8.18 5.87 -14.17
C GLU A 81 -9.47 5.59 -14.93
N GLU A 82 -9.45 5.72 -16.25
CA GLU A 82 -10.58 5.41 -17.14
C GLU A 82 -11.01 3.95 -17.02
N ALA A 83 -10.08 3.01 -17.11
CA ALA A 83 -10.37 1.57 -17.00
C ALA A 83 -10.98 1.16 -15.66
N ILE A 84 -10.70 1.93 -14.61
CA ILE A 84 -11.24 1.70 -13.27
C ILE A 84 -12.62 2.36 -13.16
N ARG A 85 -12.78 3.61 -13.60
CA ARG A 85 -14.10 4.28 -13.64
C ARG A 85 -15.10 3.49 -14.48
N ALA A 86 -14.68 2.87 -15.58
CA ALA A 86 -15.52 2.01 -16.39
C ALA A 86 -16.08 0.77 -15.64
N GLN A 87 -15.47 0.37 -14.52
CA GLN A 87 -15.90 -0.81 -13.73
C GLN A 87 -16.67 -0.46 -12.46
N VAL A 88 -16.35 0.67 -11.83
CA VAL A 88 -16.93 1.06 -10.52
C VAL A 88 -17.69 2.39 -10.56
N GLY A 89 -17.73 3.06 -11.71
CA GLY A 89 -18.32 4.40 -11.85
C GLY A 89 -17.44 5.50 -11.25
N ASP A 90 -18.04 6.68 -11.03
CA ASP A 90 -17.37 7.81 -10.38
C ASP A 90 -17.20 7.59 -8.86
N ASP A 91 -18.04 6.73 -8.27
CA ASP A 91 -17.93 6.29 -6.88
C ASP A 91 -16.90 5.17 -6.73
N LEU A 92 -15.63 5.60 -6.71
CA LEU A 92 -14.44 4.76 -6.59
C LEU A 92 -14.26 4.11 -5.19
N GLU A 93 -15.34 3.95 -4.43
CA GLU A 93 -15.33 3.38 -3.07
C GLU A 93 -15.09 1.85 -3.09
N ASP A 94 -15.63 1.14 -4.08
CA ASP A 94 -15.59 -0.34 -4.11
C ASP A 94 -14.54 -0.92 -5.07
N ILE A 95 -13.28 -0.55 -4.85
CA ILE A 95 -12.13 -1.07 -5.61
C ILE A 95 -12.00 -2.60 -5.49
N SER A 96 -12.67 -3.24 -4.53
CA SER A 96 -12.64 -4.69 -4.35
C SER A 96 -13.22 -5.44 -5.56
N LYS A 97 -14.16 -4.80 -6.27
CA LYS A 97 -14.81 -5.34 -7.48
C LYS A 97 -14.00 -5.15 -8.76
N VAL A 98 -12.90 -4.40 -8.72
CA VAL A 98 -12.10 -4.10 -9.92
C VAL A 98 -11.34 -5.34 -10.40
N CYS A 99 -11.63 -5.76 -11.63
CA CYS A 99 -10.88 -6.78 -12.33
C CYS A 99 -9.58 -6.20 -12.91
N TRP A 100 -8.50 -6.31 -12.13
CA TRP A 100 -7.18 -5.79 -12.50
C TRP A 100 -6.60 -6.37 -13.80
N LYS A 101 -7.07 -7.55 -14.24
CA LYS A 101 -6.71 -8.11 -15.55
C LYS A 101 -7.25 -7.24 -16.68
N LYS A 102 -8.54 -6.87 -16.63
CA LYS A 102 -9.16 -5.96 -17.61
C LYS A 102 -8.47 -4.58 -17.60
N VAL A 103 -8.14 -4.08 -16.42
CA VAL A 103 -7.40 -2.82 -16.27
C VAL A 103 -6.04 -2.87 -16.95
N ALA A 104 -5.25 -3.92 -16.70
CA ALA A 104 -3.93 -4.07 -17.32
C ALA A 104 -4.02 -4.24 -18.85
N SER A 105 -5.02 -4.98 -19.33
CA SER A 105 -5.28 -5.10 -20.78
C SER A 105 -5.64 -3.76 -21.42
N HIS A 106 -6.42 -2.92 -20.74
CA HIS A 106 -6.80 -1.60 -21.24
C HIS A 106 -5.62 -0.61 -21.23
N VAL A 107 -4.79 -0.62 -20.18
CA VAL A 107 -3.57 0.21 -20.13
C VAL A 107 -2.56 -0.26 -21.17
N GLY A 108 -2.45 -1.56 -21.42
CA GLY A 108 -1.62 -2.17 -22.48
C GLY A 108 -0.11 -2.09 -22.24
N THR A 109 0.36 -1.08 -21.49
CA THR A 109 1.77 -0.78 -21.22
C THR A 109 2.20 -1.10 -19.78
N ARG A 110 1.38 -1.78 -18.98
CA ARG A 110 1.71 -2.14 -17.59
C ARG A 110 1.08 -3.47 -17.19
N THR A 111 1.75 -4.19 -16.30
CA THR A 111 1.22 -5.43 -15.72
C THR A 111 0.11 -5.17 -14.70
N VAL A 112 -0.70 -6.21 -14.44
CA VAL A 112 -1.71 -6.25 -13.37
C VAL A 112 -1.15 -5.74 -12.03
N ALA A 113 0.03 -6.22 -11.63
CA ALA A 113 0.65 -5.83 -10.38
C ALA A 113 1.06 -4.34 -10.37
N GLN A 114 1.56 -3.82 -11.49
CA GLN A 114 1.94 -2.42 -11.63
C GLN A 114 0.73 -1.50 -11.65
N CYS A 115 -0.34 -1.84 -12.38
CA CYS A 115 -1.60 -1.09 -12.37
C CYS A 115 -2.19 -1.03 -10.96
N LYS A 116 -2.24 -2.18 -10.27
CA LYS A 116 -2.72 -2.26 -8.88
C LYS A 116 -1.89 -1.41 -7.94
N HIS A 117 -0.56 -1.57 -7.96
CA HIS A 117 0.34 -0.79 -7.13
C HIS A 117 0.24 0.71 -7.42
N ARG A 118 0.25 1.09 -8.70
CA ARG A 118 0.13 2.48 -9.13
C ARG A 118 -1.20 3.07 -8.68
N TRP A 119 -2.32 2.38 -8.86
CA TRP A 119 -3.60 2.90 -8.39
C TRP A 119 -3.58 3.19 -6.89
N TYR A 120 -3.09 2.26 -6.07
CA TYR A 120 -3.00 2.52 -4.62
C TYR A 120 -2.02 3.64 -4.28
N VAL A 121 -0.90 3.79 -5.00
CA VAL A 121 0.03 4.91 -4.80
C VAL A 121 -0.53 6.22 -5.33
N THR A 122 -1.20 6.23 -6.48
CA THR A 122 -1.82 7.41 -7.08
C THR A 122 -3.03 7.86 -6.29
N GLN A 123 -3.81 6.95 -5.68
CA GLN A 123 -4.82 7.32 -4.68
C GLN A 123 -4.18 8.01 -3.47
N ARG A 124 -2.95 7.64 -3.09
CA ARG A 124 -2.17 8.40 -2.10
C ARG A 124 -1.66 9.75 -2.65
N MET A 125 -1.64 9.92 -3.97
CA MET A 125 -1.09 11.08 -4.68
C MET A 125 -2.13 11.92 -5.44
N ARG A 126 -3.43 11.61 -5.38
CA ARG A 126 -4.45 12.32 -6.16
C ARG A 126 -4.37 13.83 -5.91
N PRO A 127 -4.31 14.66 -6.95
CA PRO A 127 -4.51 16.09 -6.79
C PRO A 127 -5.98 16.32 -6.46
N ALA A 128 -6.24 16.64 -5.20
CA ALA A 128 -6.86 17.92 -4.83
C ALA A 128 -7.61 18.65 -5.96
N LYS A 129 -8.75 18.12 -6.43
CA LYS A 129 -9.78 18.99 -7.03
C LYS A 129 -10.31 19.99 -5.99
N GLU A 130 -10.06 19.73 -4.70
CA GLU A 130 -10.11 20.72 -3.64
C GLU A 130 -8.68 21.03 -3.22
N LYS A 131 -8.27 22.31 -3.23
CA LYS A 131 -7.03 22.83 -2.62
C LYS A 131 -6.96 22.59 -1.10
N LYS A 132 -7.35 21.43 -0.59
CA LYS A 132 -7.00 20.97 0.75
C LYS A 132 -5.53 20.59 0.68
N LEU A 133 -4.66 21.48 1.18
CA LEU A 133 -3.25 21.19 1.45
C LEU A 133 -3.15 19.76 2.01
N ARG A 134 -2.24 18.95 1.45
CA ARG A 134 -2.00 17.60 1.96
C ARG A 134 -1.73 17.68 3.45
N HIS A 135 -2.69 17.24 4.25
CA HIS A 135 -2.53 17.25 5.69
C HIS A 135 -1.48 16.20 6.07
N LYS A 136 -0.23 16.66 6.26
CA LYS A 136 0.87 15.81 6.70
C LYS A 136 0.60 15.43 8.15
N TRP A 137 0.49 14.12 8.40
CA TRP A 137 0.32 13.59 9.75
C TRP A 137 1.39 14.14 10.69
N ASN A 138 0.96 14.73 11.79
CA ASN A 138 1.82 15.33 12.80
C ASN A 138 1.47 14.80 14.21
N ASP A 139 2.26 15.20 15.20
CA ASP A 139 2.11 14.73 16.59
C ASP A 139 0.73 15.09 17.17
N ASN A 140 0.15 16.24 16.81
CA ASN A 140 -1.21 16.64 17.23
C ASN A 140 -2.28 15.67 16.68
N ASN A 141 -2.10 15.17 15.46
CA ASN A 141 -3.02 14.18 14.89
C ASN A 141 -2.92 12.83 15.58
N SER A 142 -1.70 12.44 15.99
CA SER A 142 -1.50 11.25 16.81
C SER A 142 -2.21 11.39 18.15
N VAL A 143 -2.06 12.53 18.83
CA VAL A 143 -2.75 12.82 20.10
C VAL A 143 -4.28 12.74 19.92
N HIS A 144 -4.82 13.41 18.90
CA HIS A 144 -6.25 13.39 18.62
C HIS A 144 -6.77 11.97 18.30
N LEU A 145 -6.04 11.20 17.48
CA LEU A 145 -6.43 9.83 17.14
C LEU A 145 -6.44 8.92 18.37
N ILE A 146 -5.40 8.98 19.20
CA ILE A 146 -5.31 8.18 20.43
C ILE A 146 -6.47 8.55 21.38
N HIS A 147 -6.73 9.84 21.56
CA HIS A 147 -7.82 10.32 22.41
C HIS A 147 -9.18 9.77 21.96
N VAL A 148 -9.54 9.91 20.67
CA VAL A 148 -10.84 9.42 20.18
C VAL A 148 -10.96 7.90 20.34
N LEU A 149 -9.91 7.14 20.00
CA LEU A 149 -9.93 5.69 20.10
C LEU A 149 -10.04 5.20 21.56
N TYR A 150 -9.41 5.91 22.51
CA TYR A 150 -9.51 5.62 23.94
C TYR A 150 -10.95 5.81 24.46
N HIS A 151 -11.64 6.88 24.07
CA HIS A 151 -13.00 7.17 24.54
C HIS A 151 -14.10 6.37 23.83
N LYS A 152 -13.91 5.96 22.57
CA LYS A 152 -14.86 5.07 21.87
C LYS A 152 -14.85 3.63 22.41
N LYS A 153 -13.92 3.28 23.32
CA LYS A 153 -13.87 2.00 24.08
C LYS A 153 -14.09 0.74 23.24
N PHE A 154 -13.45 0.66 22.06
CA PHE A 154 -13.54 -0.54 21.22
C PHE A 154 -12.93 -1.76 21.93
N SER A 155 -13.42 -2.96 21.61
CA SER A 155 -12.90 -4.21 22.17
C SER A 155 -11.65 -4.72 21.44
N SER A 156 -11.44 -4.34 20.17
CA SER A 156 -10.31 -4.78 19.35
C SER A 156 -10.04 -3.82 18.19
N ASP A 157 -8.80 -3.81 17.69
CA ASP A 157 -8.36 -3.12 16.46
C ASP A 157 -9.23 -3.43 15.24
N PHE A 158 -9.80 -4.65 15.17
CA PHE A 158 -10.64 -5.08 14.05
C PHE A 158 -12.03 -4.46 14.06
N HIS A 159 -12.52 -4.02 15.22
CA HIS A 159 -13.86 -3.43 15.38
C HIS A 159 -13.87 -1.91 15.20
N VAL A 160 -12.73 -1.29 14.95
CA VAL A 160 -12.65 0.14 14.68
C VAL A 160 -13.27 0.43 13.32
N ASP A 161 -14.42 1.12 13.31
CA ASP A 161 -15.01 1.63 12.08
C ASP A 161 -14.29 2.91 11.62
N TRP A 162 -13.29 2.71 10.77
CA TRP A 162 -12.49 3.78 10.19
C TRP A 162 -13.28 4.70 9.25
N LYS A 163 -14.43 4.27 8.71
CA LYS A 163 -15.27 5.10 7.82
C LYS A 163 -16.03 6.13 8.65
N THR A 164 -16.69 5.67 9.71
CA THR A 164 -17.39 6.53 10.66
C THR A 164 -16.42 7.51 11.34
N LEU A 165 -15.25 7.01 11.79
CA LEU A 165 -14.21 7.84 12.40
C LEU A 165 -13.67 8.93 11.46
N LEU A 166 -13.54 8.62 10.17
CA LEU A 166 -13.10 9.60 9.17
C LEU A 166 -14.11 10.74 9.03
N ASN A 167 -15.39 10.40 8.91
CA ASN A 167 -16.44 11.37 8.66
C ASN A 167 -16.69 12.30 9.85
N GLU A 168 -16.63 11.74 11.07
CA GLU A 168 -16.92 12.49 12.31
C GLU A 168 -15.74 13.34 12.79
N GLU A 169 -14.53 12.75 12.86
CA GLU A 169 -13.42 13.36 13.60
C GLU A 169 -12.25 13.80 12.71
N PHE A 170 -12.12 13.22 11.52
CA PHE A 170 -10.99 13.44 10.62
C PHE A 170 -11.42 13.75 9.16
N PRO A 171 -12.33 14.72 8.91
CA PRO A 171 -12.85 14.99 7.57
C PRO A 171 -11.78 15.51 6.58
N TRP A 172 -10.63 15.95 7.11
CA TRP A 172 -9.46 16.35 6.31
C TRP A 172 -8.58 15.17 5.87
N ALA A 173 -8.75 13.98 6.45
CA ALA A 173 -7.95 12.82 6.09
C ALA A 173 -8.42 12.24 4.74
N SER A 174 -7.49 11.71 3.95
CA SER A 174 -7.77 11.37 2.55
C SER A 174 -8.57 10.07 2.35
N SER A 175 -8.56 9.15 3.34
CA SER A 175 -9.31 7.90 3.29
C SER A 175 -9.30 7.14 4.62
N PRO A 176 -10.22 6.18 4.85
CA PRO A 176 -10.20 5.33 6.04
C PRO A 176 -8.88 4.54 6.19
N GLN A 177 -8.29 4.12 5.07
CA GLN A 177 -7.02 3.39 5.04
C GLN A 177 -5.84 4.28 5.42
N TYR A 178 -5.95 5.61 5.20
CA TYR A 178 -4.95 6.57 5.68
C TYR A 178 -4.91 6.58 7.21
N LEU A 179 -6.08 6.65 7.88
CA LEU A 179 -6.20 6.60 9.34
C LEU A 179 -5.70 5.26 9.90
N ARG A 180 -6.11 4.14 9.30
CA ARG A 180 -5.64 2.80 9.73
C ARG A 180 -4.12 2.65 9.66
N ARG A 181 -3.47 3.27 8.68
CA ARG A 181 -2.00 3.29 8.59
C ARG A 181 -1.39 4.20 9.64
N ALA A 182 -1.96 5.37 9.87
CA ALA A 182 -1.51 6.27 10.93
C ALA A 182 -1.60 5.58 12.30
N TRP A 183 -2.68 4.87 12.56
CA TRP A 183 -2.84 4.05 13.76
C TRP A 183 -1.74 3.00 13.93
N ARG A 184 -1.43 2.23 12.87
CA ARG A 184 -0.30 1.28 12.94
C ARG A 184 1.02 1.95 13.31
N ASN A 185 1.31 3.10 12.71
CA ASN A 185 2.53 3.84 13.05
C ASN A 185 2.53 4.32 14.52
N VAL A 186 1.37 4.68 15.07
CA VAL A 186 1.23 5.04 16.50
C VAL A 186 1.47 3.81 17.38
N VAL A 187 0.85 2.68 17.03
CA VAL A 187 1.02 1.40 17.76
C VAL A 187 2.47 0.90 17.73
N ASP A 188 3.23 1.18 16.67
CA ASP A 188 4.66 0.84 16.60
C ASP A 188 5.52 1.54 17.68
N HIS A 189 5.01 2.62 18.30
CA HIS A 189 5.68 3.27 19.44
C HIS A 189 5.39 2.58 20.78
N VAL A 190 4.48 1.60 20.81
CA VAL A 190 4.21 0.84 22.03
C VAL A 190 5.37 -0.13 22.30
N PRO A 191 6.01 -0.05 23.49
CA PRO A 191 7.10 -0.93 23.84
C PRO A 191 6.71 -2.41 23.84
N ARG A 192 7.66 -3.29 23.54
CA ARG A 192 7.45 -4.74 23.50
C ARG A 192 6.98 -5.36 24.83
N HIS A 193 7.21 -4.70 25.96
CA HIS A 193 6.78 -5.19 27.28
C HIS A 193 5.30 -4.96 27.56
N VAL A 194 4.64 -4.06 26.81
CA VAL A 194 3.19 -3.85 26.95
C VAL A 194 2.47 -5.04 26.31
N PRO A 195 1.46 -5.65 26.98
CA PRO A 195 0.71 -6.76 26.43
C PRO A 195 0.18 -6.47 25.01
N PRO A 196 0.05 -7.50 24.15
CA PRO A 196 -0.47 -7.32 22.80
C PRO A 196 -1.96 -6.94 22.75
N ASP A 197 -2.63 -6.94 23.90
CA ASP A 197 -4.04 -6.59 24.02
C ASP A 197 -4.31 -5.13 23.61
N TYR A 198 -5.40 -4.93 22.86
CA TYR A 198 -5.78 -3.62 22.35
C TYR A 198 -6.01 -2.59 23.46
N LYS A 199 -6.68 -2.98 24.55
CA LYS A 199 -7.03 -2.08 25.65
C LYS A 199 -5.78 -1.64 26.40
N GLU A 200 -4.87 -2.56 26.67
CA GLU A 200 -3.60 -2.24 27.33
C GLU A 200 -2.71 -1.34 26.46
N ARG A 201 -2.65 -1.60 25.15
CA ARG A 201 -1.91 -0.74 24.21
C ARG A 201 -2.48 0.67 24.13
N ILE A 202 -3.80 0.79 24.03
CA ILE A 202 -4.47 2.10 24.00
C ILE A 202 -4.32 2.84 25.30
N LYS A 203 -4.39 2.14 26.44
CA LYS A 203 -4.17 2.73 27.76
C LYS A 203 -2.75 3.28 27.88
N PHE A 204 -1.74 2.51 27.46
CA PHE A 204 -0.35 2.98 27.40
C PHE A 204 -0.21 4.21 26.49
N LEU A 205 -0.79 4.16 25.29
CA LEU A 205 -0.72 5.28 24.35
C LEU A 205 -1.37 6.55 24.93
N TYR A 206 -2.50 6.41 25.60
CA TYR A 206 -3.22 7.53 26.19
C TYR A 206 -2.51 8.13 27.40
N HIS A 207 -2.10 7.29 28.36
CA HIS A 207 -1.56 7.78 29.64
C HIS A 207 -0.05 8.06 29.61
N THR A 208 0.70 7.42 28.71
CA THR A 208 2.16 7.53 28.66
C THR A 208 2.67 8.19 27.39
N PHE A 209 2.14 7.81 26.22
CA PHE A 209 2.65 8.33 24.96
C PHE A 209 2.13 9.75 24.63
N ILE A 210 0.86 10.08 24.93
CA ILE A 210 0.33 11.45 24.75
C ILE A 210 1.17 12.49 25.52
N PRO A 211 1.47 12.34 26.82
CA PRO A 211 2.31 13.32 27.53
C PRO A 211 3.69 13.52 26.89
N ILE A 212 4.30 12.45 26.36
CA ILE A 212 5.58 12.53 25.63
C ILE A 212 5.41 13.36 24.34
N LEU A 213 4.30 13.19 23.62
CA LEU A 213 4.02 13.98 22.42
C LEU A 213 3.75 15.45 22.74
N LEU A 214 3.06 15.75 23.84
CA LEU A 214 2.73 17.11 24.25
C LEU A 214 3.96 17.88 24.73
N THR A 215 4.88 17.24 25.46
CA THR A 215 6.11 17.85 26.00
C THR A 215 7.23 18.00 24.95
N LYS A 216 7.08 17.35 23.79
CA LYS A 216 8.06 17.38 22.70
C LYS A 216 8.22 18.80 22.16
N LYS A 217 9.48 19.23 21.97
CA LYS A 217 9.89 20.58 21.49
C LYS A 217 9.63 21.74 22.45
N GLY A 218 9.56 21.51 23.76
CA GLY A 218 9.39 22.58 24.76
C GLY A 218 8.03 23.27 24.71
N SER A 219 7.04 22.63 24.08
CA SER A 219 5.68 23.13 23.97
C SER A 219 4.89 22.70 25.21
N THR A 220 4.24 23.62 25.92
CA THR A 220 3.29 23.33 27.01
C THR A 220 1.86 23.28 26.46
N LYS A 221 1.64 22.49 25.41
CA LYS A 221 0.29 22.37 24.82
C LYS A 221 -0.57 21.47 25.67
N THR A 222 -1.79 21.90 25.94
CA THR A 222 -2.80 21.05 26.57
C THR A 222 -3.27 19.97 25.58
N LEU A 223 -3.93 18.94 26.10
CA LEU A 223 -4.55 17.89 25.29
C LEU A 223 -5.58 18.50 24.34
N GLU A 224 -6.38 19.43 24.85
CA GLU A 224 -7.41 20.19 24.16
C GLU A 224 -6.81 21.01 23.01
N ASP A 225 -5.71 21.72 23.25
CA ASP A 225 -5.00 22.49 22.22
C ASP A 225 -4.50 21.60 21.09
N ALA A 226 -3.95 20.43 21.40
CA ALA A 226 -3.47 19.49 20.40
C ALA A 226 -4.62 18.95 19.54
N ILE A 227 -5.78 18.65 20.13
CA ILE A 227 -6.99 18.22 19.41
C ILE A 227 -7.50 19.35 18.51
N MET A 228 -7.58 20.58 19.05
CA MET A 228 -7.99 21.75 18.28
C MET A 228 -7.06 21.98 17.10
N LEU A 229 -5.74 21.95 17.29
CA LEU A 229 -4.76 22.07 16.21
C LEU A 229 -4.83 20.91 15.20
N SER A 230 -5.27 19.72 15.62
CA SER A 230 -5.55 18.62 14.70
C SER A 230 -6.78 18.91 13.81
N LYS A 231 -7.75 19.69 14.30
CA LYS A 231 -8.97 20.07 13.56
C LYS A 231 -8.76 21.34 12.71
N VAL A 232 -7.94 22.29 13.19
CA VAL A 232 -7.72 23.64 12.61
C VAL A 232 -6.76 23.69 11.42
N ASN A 233 -6.17 22.58 10.97
CA ASN A 233 -5.37 22.57 9.73
C ASN A 233 -6.18 22.87 8.43
N THR A 234 -7.42 23.29 8.56
CA THR A 234 -8.13 24.12 7.59
C THR A 234 -7.67 25.59 7.72
N VAL A 235 -6.75 26.00 6.84
CA VAL A 235 -6.44 27.39 6.48
C VAL A 235 -5.60 28.20 7.48
N ASP A 236 -4.31 28.39 7.17
CA ASP A 236 -3.70 29.72 7.32
C ASP A 236 -2.71 29.97 6.18
N HIS A 237 -3.20 30.63 5.12
CA HIS A 237 -2.38 31.13 4.03
C HIS A 237 -2.08 32.63 4.14
N ASN A 238 -2.33 33.27 5.29
CA ASN A 238 -2.23 34.72 5.42
C ASN A 238 -1.32 35.22 6.54
N ARG A 239 -0.29 34.45 6.92
CA ARG A 239 0.72 34.92 7.90
C ARG A 239 2.15 35.05 7.41
N LYS A 240 2.38 35.10 6.09
CA LYS A 240 3.67 35.50 5.50
C LYS A 240 3.52 36.40 4.26
N LYS A 241 2.82 37.52 4.41
CA LYS A 241 3.01 38.73 3.59
C LYS A 241 2.73 39.97 4.43
N THR A 242 3.40 40.08 5.56
CA THR A 242 3.52 41.35 6.31
C THR A 242 4.72 41.20 7.23
N SER A 243 5.89 41.59 6.73
CA SER A 243 7.03 42.11 7.51
C SER A 243 8.13 42.47 6.50
N VAL A 244 8.18 43.77 6.23
CA VAL A 244 9.31 44.60 5.73
C VAL A 244 9.90 44.23 4.38
#